data_AF-A0A967N1J7-F1
#
_entry.id   AF-A0A967N1J7-F1
#
_cell.length_a   1.000
_cell.length_b   1.000
_cell.length_c   1.000
_cell.angle_alpha   90.00
_cell.angle_beta   90.00
_cell.angle_gamma   90.00
#
_symmetry.space_group_name_H-M   'P 1'
#
loop_
_entity.id
_entity.type
_entity.pdbx_description
1 polymer ?
#
loop_
_entity_poly.entity_id
_entity_poly.type
_entity_poly.pdbx_seq_one_letter_code
_entity_poly.pdbx_strand_id
1 'polypeptide(L)' 'IATTKIEDLMYQLSENYTIIIVTHNMQQAARASHYTAFFNMDEDQAGYLVEYGKSEQIFTNPQNEMTEAYISGIFG' A
#
# COMPACT_ATOMS: atom_id res chain seq x y z
N ILE A 1 -20.31 -4.95 0.79
CA ILE A 1 -21.03 -4.34 1.94
C ILE A 1 -20.21 -4.47 3.23
N ALA A 2 -19.73 -5.66 3.63
CA ALA A 2 -18.95 -5.82 4.86
C ALA A 2 -17.56 -5.13 4.82
N THR A 3 -16.87 -5.17 3.68
CA THR A 3 -15.52 -4.56 3.53
C THR A 3 -15.53 -3.06 3.76
N THR A 4 -16.49 -2.34 3.17
CA THR A 4 -16.62 -0.88 3.36
C THR A 4 -16.86 -0.52 4.82
N LYS A 5 -17.67 -1.29 5.56
CA LYS A 5 -17.87 -1.05 7.00
C LYS A 5 -16.59 -1.21 7.82
N ILE A 6 -15.71 -2.13 7.42
CA ILE A 6 -14.41 -2.32 8.07
C ILE A 6 -13.50 -1.13 7.72
N GLU A 7 -13.44 -0.72 6.46
CA GLU A 7 -12.67 0.45 6.02
C GLU A 7 -13.13 1.73 6.76
N ASP A 8 -14.43 1.97 6.89
CA ASP A 8 -15.01 3.10 7.62
C ASP A 8 -14.63 3.08 9.12
N LEU A 9 -14.70 1.89 9.75
CA LEU A 9 -14.29 1.72 11.13
C LEU A 9 -12.79 1.98 11.32
N MET A 10 -11.96 1.50 10.40
CA MET A 10 -10.51 1.75 10.44
C MET A 10 -10.21 3.24 10.29
N TYR A 11 -10.96 3.95 9.45
CA TYR A 11 -10.84 5.40 9.32
C TYR A 11 -11.14 6.11 10.65
N GLN A 12 -12.25 5.76 11.30
CA GLN A 12 -12.62 6.31 12.62
C GLN A 12 -11.58 6.00 13.70
N LEU A 13 -11.04 4.78 13.71
CA LEU A 13 -10.01 4.39 14.66
C LEU A 13 -8.67 5.09 14.40
N SER A 14 -8.36 5.43 13.14
CA SER A 14 -7.11 6.09 12.77
C SER A 14 -6.96 7.49 13.39
N GLU A 15 -8.05 8.13 13.81
CA GLU A 15 -8.02 9.40 14.53
C GLU A 15 -7.35 9.28 15.91
N ASN A 16 -7.39 8.09 16.51
CA ASN A 16 -6.92 7.84 17.88
C ASN A 16 -5.78 6.81 17.94
N TYR A 17 -5.56 6.05 16.87
CA TYR A 17 -4.60 4.95 16.83
C TYR A 17 -3.76 4.98 15.56
N THR A 18 -2.50 4.58 15.69
CA THR A 18 -1.67 4.25 14.52
C THR A 18 -1.99 2.84 14.06
N ILE A 19 -2.50 2.71 12.84
CA ILE A 19 -2.86 1.44 12.23
C ILE A 19 -1.83 1.11 11.15
N ILE A 20 -1.24 -0.08 11.21
CA ILE A 20 -0.35 -0.62 10.18
C ILE A 20 -1.02 -1.85 9.58
N ILE A 21 -1.11 -1.90 8.26
CA ILE A 21 -1.77 -2.98 7.51
C ILE A 21 -0.76 -3.55 6.52
N VAL A 22 -0.63 -4.88 6.49
CA VAL A 22 0.12 -5.59 5.46
C VAL A 22 -0.89 -6.29 4.56
N THR A 23 -0.91 -5.96 3.28
CA THR A 23 -1.86 -6.52 2.32
C THR A 23 -1.26 -6.60 0.92
N HIS A 24 -1.69 -7.61 0.17
CA HIS A 24 -1.45 -7.72 -1.27
C HIS A 24 -2.61 -7.12 -2.09
N ASN A 25 -3.68 -6.68 -1.43
CA ASN A 25 -4.81 -6.04 -2.11
C ASN A 25 -4.51 -4.55 -2.29
N MET A 26 -3.88 -4.22 -3.43
CA MET A 26 -3.51 -2.86 -3.77
C MET A 26 -4.70 -1.90 -3.84
N GLN A 27 -5.85 -2.36 -4.32
CA GLN A 27 -7.06 -1.54 -4.44
C GLN A 27 -7.60 -1.14 -3.07
N GLN A 28 -7.52 -2.03 -2.09
CA GLN A 28 -7.87 -1.73 -0.71
C GLN A 28 -6.84 -0.81 -0.06
N ALA A 29 -5.54 -1.08 -0.26
CA ALA A 29 -4.46 -0.24 0.25
C ALA A 29 -4.59 1.20 -0.24
N ALA A 30 -4.91 1.40 -1.53
CA ALA A 30 -5.12 2.71 -2.13
C ALA A 30 -6.29 3.49 -1.53
N ARG A 31 -7.36 2.82 -1.08
CA ARG A 31 -8.53 3.47 -0.48
C ARG A 31 -8.40 3.69 1.03
N ALA A 32 -7.80 2.73 1.73
CA ALA A 32 -7.83 2.68 3.19
C ALA A 32 -6.58 3.27 3.87
N SER A 33 -5.52 3.58 3.11
CA SER A 33 -4.24 4.03 3.68
C SER A 33 -3.96 5.49 3.35
N HIS A 34 -3.37 6.20 4.31
CA HIS A 34 -2.82 7.55 4.10
C HIS A 34 -1.43 7.51 3.47
N TYR A 35 -0.62 6.53 3.90
CA TYR A 35 0.73 6.28 3.43
C TYR A 35 0.88 4.82 3.03
N THR A 36 1.70 4.57 2.01
CA THR A 36 2.00 3.23 1.53
C THR A 36 3.51 3.04 1.45
N ALA A 37 3.95 1.89 1.95
CA ALA A 37 5.31 1.40 1.83
C ALA A 37 5.29 0.16 0.93
N PHE A 38 6.01 0.19 -0.18
CA PHE A 38 6.17 -0.94 -1.07
C PHE A 38 7.48 -1.65 -0.74
N PHE A 39 7.37 -2.95 -0.46
CA PHE A 39 8.51 -3.82 -0.17
C PHE A 39 8.67 -4.85 -1.28
N ASN A 40 9.92 -5.16 -1.60
CA ASN A 40 10.26 -6.23 -2.52
C ASN A 40 11.41 -7.08 -1.92
N MET A 41 11.66 -8.25 -2.50
CA MET A 41 12.76 -9.13 -2.10
C MET A 41 14.00 -8.85 -2.95
N ASP A 42 15.14 -8.77 -2.30
CA ASP A 42 16.46 -8.72 -2.94
C ASP A 42 16.97 -10.16 -3.23
N GLU A 43 18.07 -10.28 -3.97
CA GLU A 43 18.67 -11.56 -4.38
C GLU A 43 19.09 -12.45 -3.20
N ASP A 44 19.40 -11.84 -2.05
CA ASP A 44 19.77 -12.50 -0.80
C ASP A 44 18.57 -12.89 0.08
N GLN A 45 17.35 -12.78 -0.44
CA GLN A 45 16.07 -12.96 0.25
C GLN A 45 15.80 -11.93 1.36
N ALA A 46 16.56 -10.84 1.46
CA ALA A 46 16.23 -9.75 2.33
C ALA A 46 15.10 -8.90 1.72
N GLY A 47 14.05 -8.66 2.49
CA GLY A 47 13.01 -7.70 2.11
C GLY A 47 13.53 -6.27 2.28
N TYR A 48 13.43 -5.45 1.24
CA TYR A 48 13.83 -4.04 1.29
C TYR A 48 12.67 -3.12 0.92
N LEU A 49 12.69 -1.91 1.49
CA LEU A 49 11.74 -0.86 1.18
C LEU A 49 12.13 -0.24 -0.16
N VAL A 50 11.27 -0.42 -1.16
CA VAL A 50 11.47 0.11 -2.52
C VAL A 50 11.03 1.56 -2.60
N GLU A 51 9.84 1.86 -2.07
CA GLU A 51 9.25 3.19 -2.11
C GLU A 51 8.32 3.41 -0.91
N TYR A 52 8.32 4.62 -0.37
CA TYR A 52 7.41 5.05 0.69
C TYR A 52 6.91 6.46 0.42
N GLY A 53 5.59 6.65 0.52
CA GLY A 53 4.99 7.94 0.24
C GLY A 53 3.51 7.99 0.56
N LYS A 54 2.87 9.10 0.20
CA LYS A 54 1.40 9.22 0.28
C LYS A 54 0.79 8.19 -0.64
N SER A 55 -0.23 7.46 -0.16
CA SER A 55 -0.86 6.40 -0.95
C SER A 55 -1.34 6.90 -2.31
N GLU A 56 -1.95 8.09 -2.37
CA GLU A 56 -2.38 8.70 -3.64
C GLU A 56 -1.22 8.84 -4.64
N GLN A 57 -0.04 9.31 -4.23
CA GLN A 57 1.12 9.44 -5.11
C GLN A 57 1.65 8.07 -5.52
N ILE A 58 1.80 7.13 -4.58
CA ILE A 58 2.29 5.77 -4.86
C ILE A 58 1.40 5.07 -5.90
N PHE A 59 0.08 5.20 -5.81
CA PHE A 59 -0.87 4.51 -6.68
C PHE A 59 -1.18 5.21 -8.01
N THR A 60 -0.89 6.51 -8.14
CA THR A 60 -1.21 7.28 -9.37
C THR A 60 0.03 7.70 -10.17
N ASN A 61 1.13 8.01 -9.48
CA ASN A 61 2.38 8.46 -10.09
C ASN A 61 3.57 8.03 -9.22
N PRO A 62 3.84 6.71 -9.13
CA PRO A 62 5.00 6.18 -8.41
C PRO A 62 6.29 6.78 -8.96
N GLN A 63 7.29 6.98 -8.10
CA GLN A 63 8.59 7.51 -8.48
C GLN A 63 9.60 6.42 -8.83
N ASN A 64 9.33 5.16 -8.45
CA ASN A 64 10.18 4.03 -8.73
C ASN A 64 9.54 3.12 -9.81
N GLU A 65 10.33 2.76 -10.83
CA GLU A 65 9.89 1.88 -11.94
C GLU A 65 9.41 0.51 -11.45
N MET A 66 10.02 -0.04 -10.39
CA MET A 66 9.58 -1.30 -9.79
C MET A 66 8.19 -1.20 -9.15
N THR A 67 7.92 -0.09 -8.47
CA THR A 67 6.60 0.21 -7.91
C THR A 67 5.56 0.35 -9.02
N GLU A 68 5.90 1.07 -10.09
CA GLU A 68 5.02 1.25 -11.26
C GLU A 68 4.68 -0.08 -11.93
N ALA A 69 5.70 -0.92 -12.20
CA ALA A 69 5.51 -2.23 -12.82
C ALA A 69 4.67 -3.17 -11.94
N TYR A 70 4.80 -3.09 -10.62
CA TYR A 70 3.98 -3.89 -9.69
C TYR A 70 2.52 -3.43 -9.67
N ILE A 71 2.27 -2.11 -9.58
CA ILE A 71 0.92 -1.54 -9.53
C ILE A 71 0.17 -1.71 -10.84
N SER A 72 0.86 -1.57 -11.98
CA SER A 72 0.28 -1.75 -13.32
C SER A 72 0.02 -3.21 -13.68
N GLY A 73 0.49 -4.16 -12.86
CA GLY A 73 0.30 -5.59 -13.10
C GLY A 73 1.16 -6.15 -14.23
N ILE A 74 2.27 -5.48 -14.57
CA ILE A 74 3.27 -5.99 -15.53
C ILE A 74 4.08 -7.13 -14.91
N PHE A 75 4.11 -7.24 -13.58
CA PHE A 75 4.56 -8.44 -12.87
C PHE A 75 3.45 -9.49 -12.80
N GLY A 76 3.62 -10.57 -13.56
CA GLY A 76 2.85 -11.82 -13.52
C GLY A 76 3.78 -13.02 -13.56
#